data_AF-A0A0V7ZH60-F1
#
_entry.id   AF-A0A0V7ZH60-F1
#
_cell.length_a   1.000
_cell.length_b   1.000
_cell.length_c   1.000
_cell.angle_alpha   90.00
_cell.angle_beta   90.00
_cell.angle_gamma   90.00
#
_symmetry.space_group_name_H-M   'P 1'
#
loop_
_entity.id
_entity.type
_entity.pdbx_description
1 polymer ?
#
loop_
_entity_poly.entity_id
_entity_poly.type
_entity_poly.pdbx_seq_one_letter_code
_entity_poly.pdbx_strand_id
1 'polypeptide(L)'
;MTSQSASAPNTPLLELYKVFSSPVKIASIELLQTKLTHRKFPLLRFLSKGRQIYLIRTTSTDGARGIAIANERFAYLYPILQKLVIPYFIGKDARDLPSLIDGVYLFSSNYKLSGLALWCCVAWLELSLLDLLGKVSNRLLGKLLGGAMAKSIPVYISSTRRDTTPEEEVA
;
A
#
# COMPACT_ATOMS: atom_id res chain seq x y z
N MET A 1 22.36 26.71 -27.33
CA MET A 1 20.99 26.21 -27.04
C MET A 1 20.92 25.90 -25.55
N THR A 2 20.30 26.79 -24.78
CA THR A 2 20.10 26.65 -23.33
C THR A 2 19.03 25.59 -23.07
N SER A 3 19.41 24.45 -22.52
CA SER A 3 18.47 23.45 -22.00
C SER A 3 17.83 24.01 -20.73
N GLN A 4 16.61 24.52 -20.83
CA GLN A 4 15.76 24.76 -19.66
C GLN A 4 15.46 23.40 -19.03
N SER A 5 16.06 23.11 -17.88
CA SER A 5 15.59 22.06 -16.99
C SER A 5 14.17 22.45 -16.56
N ALA A 6 13.15 21.77 -17.06
CA ALA A 6 11.80 21.93 -16.55
C ALA A 6 11.82 21.55 -15.07
N SER A 7 11.72 22.54 -14.17
CA SER A 7 11.52 22.30 -12.75
C SER A 7 10.22 21.52 -12.59
N ALA A 8 10.29 20.34 -11.96
CA ALA A 8 9.09 19.58 -11.65
C ALA A 8 8.08 20.49 -10.93
N PRO A 9 6.79 20.48 -11.30
CA PRO A 9 5.80 21.31 -10.65
C PRO A 9 5.77 21.00 -9.15
N ASN A 10 5.88 22.03 -8.33
CA ASN A 10 5.89 21.99 -6.86
C ASN A 10 4.51 21.62 -6.26
N THR A 11 3.68 20.92 -7.03
CA THR A 11 2.34 20.50 -6.60
C THR A 11 2.49 19.31 -5.64
N PRO A 12 1.88 19.36 -4.45
CA PRO A 12 1.87 18.21 -3.55
C PRO A 12 1.36 16.97 -4.28
N LEU A 13 2.09 15.85 -4.17
CA LEU A 13 1.75 14.58 -4.83
C LEU A 13 0.32 14.10 -4.51
N LEU A 14 -0.18 14.47 -3.33
CA LEU A 14 -1.48 14.09 -2.78
C LEU A 14 -2.13 15.30 -2.11
N GLU A 15 -3.11 15.90 -2.78
CA GLU A 15 -3.87 17.07 -2.31
C GLU A 15 -5.06 16.65 -1.41
N LEU A 16 -4.78 15.85 -0.37
CA LEU A 16 -5.81 15.20 0.44
C LEU A 16 -6.66 16.21 1.21
N TYR A 17 -6.11 17.34 1.64
CA TYR A 17 -6.87 18.39 2.32
C TYR A 17 -7.95 19.06 1.44
N LYS A 18 -7.82 19.00 0.11
CA LYS A 18 -8.88 19.45 -0.81
C LYS A 18 -10.03 18.45 -0.91
N VAL A 19 -9.81 17.20 -0.53
CA VAL A 19 -10.78 16.10 -0.62
C VAL A 19 -11.50 15.88 0.72
N PHE A 20 -10.78 16.01 1.83
CA PHE A 20 -11.28 15.69 3.17
C PHE A 20 -11.41 16.93 4.04
N SER A 21 -12.65 17.31 4.37
CA SER A 21 -12.94 18.40 5.31
C SER A 21 -12.64 18.04 6.77
N SER A 22 -12.69 16.75 7.11
CA SER A 22 -12.50 16.24 8.48
C SER A 22 -11.25 15.36 8.60
N PRO A 23 -10.60 15.31 9.78
CA PRO A 23 -9.50 14.39 10.06
C PRO A 23 -9.87 12.92 9.85
N VAL A 24 -8.93 12.13 9.30
CA VAL A 24 -9.07 10.67 9.21
C VAL A 24 -8.06 10.05 10.16
N LYS A 25 -8.34 10.13 11.47
CA LYS A 25 -7.41 9.68 12.51
C LYS A 25 -7.31 8.16 12.54
N ILE A 26 -6.09 7.63 12.59
CA ILE A 26 -5.80 6.20 12.66
C ILE A 26 -6.01 5.71 14.09
N ALA A 27 -7.02 4.87 14.30
CA ALA A 27 -7.34 4.33 15.63
C ALA A 27 -6.59 3.03 15.93
N SER A 28 -6.53 2.11 14.95
CA SER A 28 -5.85 0.83 15.10
C SER A 28 -5.26 0.32 13.79
N ILE A 29 -4.23 -0.51 13.93
CA ILE A 29 -3.62 -1.24 12.83
C ILE A 29 -3.50 -2.70 13.28
N GLU A 30 -4.12 -3.61 12.53
CA GLU A 30 -4.21 -5.02 12.86
C GLU A 30 -3.51 -5.86 11.79
N LEU A 31 -2.76 -6.84 12.27
CA LEU A 31 -2.05 -7.81 11.45
C LEU A 31 -2.87 -9.09 11.39
N LEU A 32 -3.42 -9.43 10.22
CA LEU A 32 -4.31 -10.57 10.06
C LEU A 32 -3.65 -11.63 9.19
N GLN A 33 -3.94 -12.88 9.51
CA GLN A 33 -3.47 -14.04 8.76
C GLN A 33 -4.68 -14.92 8.43
N THR A 34 -4.88 -15.23 7.15
CA THR A 34 -5.98 -16.11 6.72
C THR A 34 -5.55 -17.06 5.60
N LYS A 35 -6.09 -18.27 5.64
CA LYS A 35 -5.90 -19.27 4.58
C LYS A 35 -7.17 -19.26 3.73
N LEU A 36 -7.06 -18.76 2.50
CA LEU A 36 -8.19 -18.83 1.58
C LEU A 36 -8.44 -20.31 1.23
N THR A 37 -9.57 -20.82 1.71
CA THR A 37 -10.09 -22.13 1.34
C THR A 37 -10.97 -22.02 0.11
N HIS A 38 -10.87 -23.02 -0.77
CA HIS A 38 -11.51 -23.07 -2.09
C HIS A 38 -13.02 -22.81 -2.08
N ARG A 39 -13.72 -23.07 -0.97
CA ARG A 39 -15.18 -22.97 -0.90
C ARG A 39 -15.73 -21.55 -0.80
N LYS A 40 -14.97 -20.58 -0.28
CA LYS A 40 -15.53 -19.25 0.04
C LYS A 40 -15.38 -18.21 -1.07
N PHE A 41 -14.31 -18.27 -1.87
CA PHE A 41 -14.02 -17.23 -2.87
C PHE A 41 -13.29 -17.78 -4.10
N PRO A 42 -14.00 -18.21 -5.16
CA PRO A 42 -13.39 -18.81 -6.33
C PRO A 42 -12.46 -17.85 -7.10
N LEU A 43 -12.75 -16.54 -7.11
CA LEU A 43 -11.91 -15.53 -7.77
C LEU A 43 -10.56 -15.31 -7.06
N LEU A 44 -10.54 -15.41 -5.71
CA LEU A 44 -9.31 -15.26 -4.93
C LEU A 44 -8.47 -16.55 -4.88
N ARG A 45 -8.88 -17.62 -5.58
CA ARG A 45 -8.12 -18.88 -5.71
C ARG A 45 -6.69 -18.64 -6.21
N PHE A 46 -6.52 -17.73 -7.16
CA PHE A 46 -5.23 -17.42 -7.76
C PHE A 46 -4.28 -16.72 -6.79
N LEU A 47 -4.82 -15.97 -5.82
CA LEU A 47 -4.03 -15.20 -4.86
C LEU A 47 -3.36 -16.11 -3.83
N SER A 48 -4.06 -17.15 -3.34
CA SER A 48 -3.47 -18.01 -2.32
C SER A 48 -2.75 -19.22 -2.89
N LYS A 49 -3.24 -19.88 -3.96
CA LYS A 49 -2.79 -21.27 -4.29
C LYS A 49 -2.72 -22.19 -3.04
N GLY A 50 -3.61 -21.98 -2.07
CA GLY A 50 -3.60 -22.69 -0.77
C GLY A 50 -2.58 -22.19 0.26
N ARG A 51 -1.81 -21.15 -0.07
CA ARG A 51 -0.83 -20.49 0.81
C ARG A 51 -1.50 -19.52 1.77
N GLN A 52 -0.73 -19.14 2.78
CA GLN A 52 -1.11 -18.15 3.75
C GLN A 52 -1.19 -16.76 3.12
N ILE A 53 -2.26 -16.03 3.40
CA ILE A 53 -2.37 -14.60 3.05
C ILE A 53 -2.26 -13.79 4.34
N TYR A 54 -1.46 -12.74 4.25
CA TYR A 54 -1.27 -11.76 5.30
C TYR A 54 -1.93 -10.45 4.88
N LEU A 55 -2.69 -9.86 5.80
CA LEU A 55 -3.44 -8.63 5.56
C LEU A 55 -3.07 -7.61 6.63
N ILE A 56 -2.92 -6.36 6.22
CA ILE A 56 -2.86 -5.21 7.10
C ILE A 56 -4.23 -4.56 7.07
N ARG A 57 -4.85 -4.38 8.24
CA ARG A 57 -6.11 -3.66 8.39
C ARG A 57 -5.91 -2.40 9.20
N THR A 58 -6.18 -1.25 8.61
CA THR A 58 -6.24 0.05 9.31
C THR A 58 -7.69 0.36 9.64
N THR A 59 -7.94 0.89 10.84
CA THR A 59 -9.26 1.38 11.25
C THR A 59 -9.15 2.84 11.66
N SER A 60 -10.02 3.71 11.14
CA SER A 60 -10.11 5.09 11.60
C SER A 60 -10.90 5.21 12.92
N THR A 61 -10.81 6.35 13.60
CA THR A 61 -11.63 6.64 14.79
C THR A 61 -13.13 6.56 14.52
N ASP A 62 -13.52 6.83 13.27
CA ASP A 62 -14.92 6.82 12.84
C ASP A 62 -15.36 5.43 12.32
N GLY A 63 -14.50 4.42 12.47
CA GLY A 63 -14.81 3.01 12.16
C GLY A 63 -14.61 2.59 10.70
N ALA A 64 -14.17 3.49 9.82
CA ALA A 64 -13.84 3.14 8.44
C ALA A 64 -12.58 2.24 8.40
N ARG A 65 -12.52 1.33 7.43
CA ARG A 65 -11.48 0.29 7.37
C ARG A 65 -10.79 0.20 6.02
N GLY A 66 -9.46 0.34 6.02
CA GLY A 66 -8.60 0.06 4.89
C GLY A 66 -7.90 -1.28 5.01
N ILE A 67 -7.60 -1.92 3.87
CA ILE A 67 -6.96 -3.24 3.80
C ILE A 67 -5.85 -3.23 2.76
N ALA A 68 -4.73 -3.85 3.09
CA ALA A 68 -3.69 -4.20 2.12
C ALA A 68 -3.27 -5.67 2.28
N ILE A 69 -2.85 -6.27 1.16
CA ILE A 69 -2.25 -7.61 1.14
C ILE A 69 -0.74 -7.45 1.26
N ALA A 70 -0.13 -8.19 2.19
CA ALA A 70 1.32 -8.30 2.30
C ALA A 70 1.83 -9.53 1.53
N ASN A 71 3.03 -9.41 0.95
CA ASN A 71 3.70 -10.52 0.25
C ASN A 71 4.31 -11.54 1.25
N GLU A 72 4.95 -12.60 0.75
CA GLU A 72 5.49 -13.67 1.58
C GLU A 72 6.53 -13.23 2.62
N ARG A 73 7.18 -12.08 2.42
CA ARG A 73 8.18 -11.54 3.36
C ARG A 73 7.57 -11.16 4.71
N PHE A 74 6.25 -10.97 4.76
CA PHE A 74 5.53 -10.73 6.00
C PHE A 74 5.86 -11.76 7.07
N ALA A 75 6.05 -13.03 6.69
CA ALA A 75 6.36 -14.13 7.59
C ALA A 75 7.56 -13.86 8.51
N TYR A 76 8.52 -13.04 8.08
CA TYR A 76 9.70 -12.67 8.88
C TYR A 76 9.85 -11.17 9.14
N LEU A 77 9.14 -10.30 8.40
CA LEU A 77 9.21 -8.84 8.58
C LEU A 77 8.13 -8.27 9.51
N TYR A 78 7.08 -9.02 9.86
CA TYR A 78 6.01 -8.52 10.72
C TYR A 78 6.48 -7.93 12.07
N PRO A 79 7.57 -8.41 12.74
CA PRO A 79 8.01 -7.80 13.98
C PRO A 79 8.54 -6.38 13.78
N ILE A 80 9.13 -6.07 12.62
CA ILE A 80 9.58 -4.72 12.27
C ILE A 80 8.37 -3.81 12.07
N LEU A 81 7.38 -4.26 11.29
CA LEU A 81 6.11 -3.54 11.12
C LEU A 81 5.47 -3.23 12.47
N GLN A 82 5.33 -4.24 13.34
CA GLN A 82 4.64 -4.11 14.62
C GLN A 82 5.38 -3.22 15.62
N LYS A 83 6.72 -3.31 15.69
CA LYS A 83 7.50 -2.63 16.74
C LYS A 83 8.01 -1.25 16.33
N LEU A 84 8.24 -1.02 15.04
CA LEU A 84 8.99 0.15 14.56
C LEU A 84 8.19 1.05 13.62
N VAL A 85 7.23 0.49 12.89
CA VAL A 85 6.43 1.25 11.93
C VAL A 85 5.08 1.61 12.53
N ILE A 86 4.26 0.63 12.94
CA ILE A 86 2.90 0.84 13.46
C ILE A 86 2.81 1.91 14.56
N PRO A 87 3.68 1.91 15.60
CA PRO A 87 3.56 2.87 16.70
C PRO A 87 3.66 4.33 16.26
N TYR A 88 4.36 4.60 15.15
CA TYR A 88 4.45 5.96 14.61
C TYR A 88 3.10 6.46 14.06
N PHE A 89 2.27 5.58 13.51
CA PHE A 89 1.05 5.97 12.79
C PHE A 89 -0.18 6.08 13.68
N ILE A 90 -0.23 5.39 14.81
CA ILE A 90 -1.41 5.41 15.70
C ILE A 90 -1.69 6.83 16.19
N GLY A 91 -2.95 7.25 16.10
CA GLY A 91 -3.43 8.57 16.50
C GLY A 91 -3.15 9.70 15.49
N LYS A 92 -2.33 9.47 14.46
CA LYS A 92 -2.06 10.45 13.41
C LYS A 92 -3.18 10.52 12.38
N ASP A 93 -3.23 11.61 11.63
CA ASP A 93 -4.20 11.83 10.57
C ASP A 93 -3.69 11.20 9.26
N ALA A 94 -4.46 10.28 8.69
CA ALA A 94 -4.09 9.61 7.43
C ALA A 94 -3.99 10.59 6.25
N ARG A 95 -4.55 11.80 6.36
CA ARG A 95 -4.41 12.86 5.33
C ARG A 95 -2.98 13.38 5.20
N ASP A 96 -2.15 13.19 6.23
CA ASP A 96 -0.74 13.58 6.24
C ASP A 96 0.17 12.54 5.57
N LEU A 97 -0.39 11.56 4.86
CA LEU A 97 0.32 10.35 4.40
C LEU A 97 1.72 10.62 3.85
N PRO A 98 1.97 11.54 2.89
CA PRO A 98 3.32 11.81 2.39
C PRO A 98 4.32 12.15 3.51
N SER A 99 3.95 13.07 4.40
CA SER A 99 4.77 13.49 5.54
C SER A 99 4.93 12.36 6.57
N LEU A 100 3.94 11.47 6.70
CA LEU A 100 4.05 10.31 7.58
C LEU A 100 5.08 9.28 7.09
N ILE A 101 5.21 9.12 5.77
CA ILE A 101 6.23 8.23 5.17
C ILE A 101 7.63 8.79 5.46
N ASP A 102 7.85 10.09 5.28
CA ASP A 102 9.12 10.73 5.62
C ASP A 102 9.40 10.67 7.13
N GLY A 103 8.37 10.89 7.94
CA GLY A 103 8.50 10.90 9.38
C GLY A 103 8.78 9.53 10.00
N VAL A 104 8.20 8.44 9.47
CA VAL A 104 8.48 7.09 9.98
C VAL A 104 9.90 6.65 9.67
N TYR A 105 10.52 7.17 8.60
CA TYR A 105 11.92 6.91 8.29
C TYR A 105 12.87 7.45 9.38
N LEU A 106 12.54 8.60 9.97
CA LEU A 106 13.34 9.20 11.05
C LEU A 106 12.96 8.68 12.44
N PHE A 107 11.71 8.25 12.63
CA PHE A 107 11.20 7.76 13.90
C PHE A 107 12.05 6.60 14.45
N SER A 108 12.42 6.67 15.74
CA SER A 108 13.21 5.64 16.42
C SER A 108 14.48 5.17 15.68
N SER A 109 15.11 6.07 14.92
CA SER A 109 16.27 5.74 14.08
C SER A 109 16.02 4.65 13.02
N ASN A 110 14.79 4.55 12.51
CA ASN A 110 14.42 3.60 11.45
C ASN A 110 15.30 3.72 10.20
N TYR A 111 15.89 4.89 9.94
CA TYR A 111 16.86 5.10 8.86
C TYR A 111 18.03 4.11 8.87
N LYS A 112 18.37 3.53 10.03
CA LYS A 112 19.41 2.50 10.17
C LYS A 112 18.97 1.11 9.67
N LEU A 113 17.67 0.86 9.54
CA LEU A 113 17.06 -0.39 9.05
C LEU A 113 16.75 -0.37 7.54
N SER A 114 17.47 0.47 6.78
CA SER A 114 17.22 0.74 5.36
C SER A 114 17.09 -0.52 4.49
N GLY A 115 16.35 -0.39 3.38
CA GLY A 115 16.14 -1.46 2.39
C GLY A 115 14.82 -2.20 2.57
N LEU A 116 14.75 -3.44 2.06
CA LEU A 116 13.51 -4.22 1.98
C LEU A 116 12.83 -4.41 3.34
N ALA A 117 13.60 -4.54 4.41
CA ALA A 117 13.08 -4.80 5.74
C ALA A 117 12.16 -3.68 6.24
N LEU A 118 12.58 -2.41 6.09
CA LEU A 118 11.75 -1.26 6.43
C LEU A 118 10.69 -0.99 5.36
N TRP A 119 11.09 -0.91 4.09
CA TRP A 119 10.22 -0.39 3.03
C TRP A 119 9.08 -1.35 2.65
N CYS A 120 9.23 -2.67 2.83
CA CYS A 120 8.09 -3.58 2.70
C CYS A 120 7.03 -3.29 3.77
N CYS A 121 7.44 -3.09 5.02
CA CYS A 121 6.53 -2.79 6.12
C CYS A 121 5.80 -1.46 5.91
N VAL A 122 6.54 -0.42 5.50
CA VAL A 122 5.97 0.90 5.19
C VAL A 122 4.98 0.80 4.03
N ALA A 123 5.34 0.11 2.93
CA ALA A 123 4.46 -0.02 1.77
C ALA A 123 3.15 -0.76 2.09
N TRP A 124 3.17 -1.82 2.89
CA TRP A 124 1.93 -2.52 3.25
C TRP A 124 0.99 -1.64 4.08
N LEU A 125 1.54 -0.87 5.01
CA LEU A 125 0.75 0.08 5.80
C LEU A 125 0.23 1.22 4.92
N GLU A 126 1.07 1.82 4.09
CA GLU A 126 0.70 2.88 3.14
C GLU A 126 -0.46 2.45 2.25
N LEU A 127 -0.39 1.26 1.63
CA LEU A 127 -1.47 0.72 0.80
C LEU A 127 -2.77 0.58 1.57
N SER A 128 -2.72 0.17 2.85
CA SER A 128 -3.93 0.04 3.68
C SER A 128 -4.51 1.42 4.03
N LEU A 129 -3.68 2.46 4.19
CA LEU A 129 -4.13 3.83 4.41
C LEU A 129 -4.71 4.45 3.13
N LEU A 130 -4.13 4.16 1.97
CA LEU A 130 -4.68 4.59 0.68
C LEU A 130 -6.06 3.97 0.42
N ASP A 131 -6.25 2.69 0.73
CA ASP A 131 -7.57 2.04 0.67
C ASP A 131 -8.56 2.65 1.67
N LEU A 132 -8.11 2.95 2.90
CA LEU A 132 -8.92 3.66 3.90
C LEU A 132 -9.39 5.02 3.36
N LEU A 133 -8.49 5.84 2.83
CA LEU A 133 -8.79 7.15 2.27
C LEU A 133 -9.74 7.05 1.06
N GLY A 134 -9.52 6.09 0.17
CA GLY A 134 -10.42 5.79 -0.95
C GLY A 134 -11.85 5.53 -0.48
N LYS A 135 -12.01 4.68 0.55
CA LYS A 135 -13.32 4.34 1.11
C LYS A 135 -13.98 5.51 1.84
N VAL A 136 -13.24 6.25 2.67
CA VAL A 136 -13.78 7.40 3.41
C VAL A 136 -14.23 8.51 2.45
N SER A 137 -13.48 8.73 1.36
CA SER A 137 -13.86 9.73 0.34
C SER A 137 -14.87 9.23 -0.68
N ASN A 138 -15.21 7.94 -0.68
CA ASN A 138 -15.98 7.28 -1.73
C ASN A 138 -15.41 7.55 -3.14
N ARG A 139 -14.07 7.50 -3.29
CA ARG A 139 -13.37 7.76 -4.55
C ARG A 139 -12.44 6.60 -4.89
N LEU A 140 -12.32 6.33 -6.19
CA LEU A 140 -11.25 5.47 -6.70
C LEU A 140 -9.89 6.08 -6.36
N LEU A 141 -8.93 5.25 -5.96
CA LEU A 141 -7.59 5.71 -5.60
C LEU A 141 -6.93 6.53 -6.72
N GLY A 142 -7.09 6.11 -7.98
CA GLY A 142 -6.59 6.88 -9.13
C GLY A 142 -7.13 8.30 -9.20
N LYS A 143 -8.35 8.58 -8.70
CA LYS A 143 -8.90 9.95 -8.62
C LYS A 143 -8.30 10.76 -7.47
N LEU A 144 -7.83 10.10 -6.41
CA LEU A 144 -7.09 10.75 -5.33
C LEU A 144 -5.66 11.10 -5.75
N LEU A 145 -5.08 10.31 -6.65
CA LEU A 145 -3.71 10.46 -7.19
C LEU A 145 -3.64 11.35 -8.45
N GLY A 146 -4.57 12.29 -8.62
CA GLY A 146 -4.56 13.24 -9.75
C GLY A 146 -5.34 12.80 -11.00
N GLY A 147 -5.96 11.62 -10.98
CA GLY A 147 -6.79 11.10 -12.06
C GLY A 147 -6.12 10.02 -12.90
N ALA A 148 -6.93 9.11 -13.46
CA ALA A 148 -6.43 8.10 -14.39
C ALA A 148 -6.13 8.74 -15.75
N MET A 149 -4.90 8.59 -16.22
CA MET A 149 -4.47 9.06 -17.55
C MET A 149 -4.96 8.16 -18.69
N ALA A 150 -5.38 6.93 -18.38
CA ALA A 150 -5.88 5.96 -19.35
C ALA A 150 -7.07 5.18 -18.77
N LYS A 151 -7.98 4.74 -19.65
CA LYS A 151 -9.12 3.88 -19.28
C LYS A 151 -8.75 2.39 -19.29
N SER A 152 -7.67 2.03 -19.98
CA SER A 152 -7.13 0.68 -20.09
C SER A 152 -5.61 0.74 -20.07
N ILE A 153 -4.97 -0.33 -19.61
CA ILE A 153 -3.51 -0.47 -19.56
C ILE A 153 -3.18 -1.78 -20.29
N PRO A 154 -2.26 -1.76 -21.29
CA PRO A 154 -1.82 -3.00 -21.91
C PRO A 154 -1.11 -3.87 -20.87
N VAL A 155 -1.50 -5.13 -20.78
CA VAL A 155 -0.93 -6.10 -19.84
C VAL A 155 -0.07 -7.07 -20.64
N TYR A 156 1.19 -7.24 -20.23
CA TYR A 156 2.03 -8.32 -20.73
C TYR A 156 1.97 -9.50 -19.76
N ILE A 157 2.12 -10.71 -20.30
CA ILE A 157 2.17 -11.93 -19.51
C ILE A 157 3.61 -12.13 -19.07
N SER A 158 3.81 -12.36 -17.77
CA SER A 158 5.11 -12.76 -17.22
C SER A 158 4.95 -14.07 -16.47
N SER A 159 5.79 -15.04 -16.78
CA SER A 159 5.98 -16.20 -15.92
C SER A 159 7.39 -16.19 -15.31
N THR A 160 7.55 -16.99 -14.26
CA THR A 160 8.86 -17.24 -13.64
C THR A 160 9.55 -18.48 -14.21
N ARG A 161 8.96 -19.11 -15.23
CA ARG A 161 9.57 -20.21 -15.98
C ARG A 161 10.76 -19.67 -16.76
N ARG A 162 11.81 -20.49 -16.83
CA ARG A 162 13.02 -20.18 -17.59
C ARG A 162 13.36 -21.27 -18.59
N ASP A 163 12.44 -22.22 -18.74
CA ASP A 163 12.50 -23.39 -19.61
C ASP A 163 11.67 -23.23 -20.89
N THR A 164 11.00 -22.09 -21.07
CA THR A 164 10.06 -21.81 -22.15
C THR A 164 10.55 -20.67 -23.05
N THR A 165 10.27 -20.78 -24.34
CA THR A 165 10.35 -19.68 -25.30
C THR A 165 9.17 -18.72 -25.13
N PRO A 166 9.25 -17.47 -25.66
CA PRO A 166 8.13 -16.54 -25.62
C PRO A 166 6.85 -17.12 -26.23
N GLU A 167 6.93 -17.82 -27.36
CA GLU A 167 5.77 -18.40 -28.05
C GLU A 167 5.09 -19.49 -27.21
N GLU A 168 5.86 -20.30 -26.49
CA GLU A 168 5.35 -21.34 -25.57
C GLU A 168 4.72 -20.77 -24.29
N GLU A 169 5.04 -19.52 -23.91
CA GLU A 169 4.45 -18.85 -22.74
C GLU A 169 3.05 -18.25 -23.01
N VAL A 170 2.76 -17.91 -24.28
CA VAL A 170 1.49 -17.30 -24.70
C VAL A 170 0.48 -18.30 -25.27
N ALA A 171 0.90 -19.52 -25.57
CA ALA A 171 0.05 -20.61 -26.05
C ALA A 171 -0.80 -21.23 -24.92
#